data_AF-A0A955YEA8-F1
#
_entry.id   AF-A0A955YEA8-F1
#
_cell.length_a   1.000
_cell.length_b   1.000
_cell.length_c   1.000
_cell.angle_alpha   90.00
_cell.angle_beta   90.00
_cell.angle_gamma   90.00
#
_symmetry.space_group_name_H-M   'P 1'
#
loop_
_entity.id
_entity.type
_entity.pdbx_description
1 polymer ?
#
loop_
_entity_poly.entity_id
_entity_poly.type
_entity_poly.pdbx_seq_one_letter_code
_entity_poly.pdbx_strand_id
1 'polypeptide(L)'
;MTAATPYFYPPHYRSIDPRIRRELLAPHALDGHPLSAQLYLPPLPAGQVEGSAAPRDPDTVLLLMHPRGDFQRHYAAPHLALGGYAVCGATTRNLHNDADALHERLLLDVGGVIQALRERFARVVLLGNSGGGSLFAFYLQQQGKAPAERLTHAPSGDRVPLADFELPPADGLVLIAAHQGEGRFMLERLDPSVVDEHDPVLVNPRLDMYDPRNGYRPMREGPSRYSAEFLAEFRRAQHERCERLDARCLAWCEEARLARLRAKAEGLPPDIRRDAARRGITRRYMLIYRTLADPRYLDPTLDPNRRPIGSLFAIGGRDPITGNYGEGLGRVMSARGWLSTWSGLRSQAALEKTLPDVHVPLLVVYADADTEIYEHECRAQLAWAASRDKTFTQVDYVDHYFHSVGPEGDALGEGRARLCNAHLLPWLRERYQA
;
A
#
# COMPACT_ATOMS: atom_id res chain seq x y z
N MET A 1 22.79 25.89 -14.71
CA MET A 1 21.39 25.63 -14.33
C MET A 1 20.91 24.47 -15.20
N THR A 2 20.99 23.25 -14.69
CA THR A 2 20.41 22.08 -15.36
C THR A 2 18.90 22.30 -15.43
N ALA A 3 18.34 22.33 -16.64
CA ALA A 3 16.91 22.42 -16.83
C ALA A 3 16.26 21.28 -16.02
N ALA A 4 15.51 21.62 -14.99
CA ALA A 4 14.76 20.63 -14.23
C ALA A 4 13.81 19.95 -15.22
N THR A 5 13.99 18.65 -15.45
CA THR A 5 13.02 17.84 -16.20
C THR A 5 11.66 18.07 -15.54
N PRO A 6 10.63 18.55 -16.28
CA PRO A 6 9.34 18.82 -15.67
C PRO A 6 8.84 17.55 -14.97
N TYR A 7 8.43 17.69 -13.71
CA TYR A 7 7.83 16.60 -12.96
C TYR A 7 6.42 16.35 -13.51
N PHE A 8 6.24 15.26 -14.25
CA PHE A 8 4.95 14.85 -14.76
C PHE A 8 4.34 13.81 -13.80
N TYR A 9 3.19 14.13 -13.19
CA TYR A 9 2.37 13.13 -12.50
C TYR A 9 1.98 12.03 -13.50
N PRO A 10 2.26 10.74 -13.25
CA PRO A 10 1.83 9.68 -14.13
C PRO A 10 0.33 9.38 -14.00
N PRO A 11 -0.36 9.09 -15.13
CA PRO A 11 -0.21 9.67 -16.45
C PRO A 11 -0.84 11.07 -16.51
N HIS A 12 -0.11 12.00 -17.11
CA HIS A 12 -0.64 13.30 -17.47
C HIS A 12 -1.71 13.08 -18.54
N TYR A 13 -2.94 13.62 -18.38
CA TYR A 13 -4.06 13.35 -19.31
C TYR A 13 -3.76 13.63 -20.80
N ARG A 14 -2.72 14.42 -21.10
CA ARG A 14 -2.26 14.75 -22.45
C ARG A 14 -1.43 13.66 -23.13
N SER A 15 -0.92 12.67 -22.40
CA SER A 15 -0.10 11.58 -22.95
C SER A 15 -0.88 10.25 -23.07
N ILE A 16 -2.16 10.25 -22.74
CA ILE A 16 -3.04 9.07 -22.88
C ILE A 16 -3.60 9.05 -24.30
N ASP A 17 -3.55 7.89 -24.96
CA ASP A 17 -4.17 7.70 -26.27
C ASP A 17 -5.63 8.17 -26.23
N PRO A 18 -6.01 9.16 -27.07
CA PRO A 18 -7.35 9.75 -27.03
C PRO A 18 -8.45 8.77 -27.39
N ARG A 19 -8.12 7.61 -27.98
CA ARG A 19 -9.06 6.53 -28.29
C ARG A 19 -9.47 5.74 -27.05
N ILE A 20 -8.70 5.80 -25.96
CA ILE A 20 -9.06 5.15 -24.69
C ILE A 20 -10.23 5.93 -24.10
N ARG A 21 -11.38 5.26 -24.02
CA ARG A 21 -12.59 5.82 -23.44
C ARG A 21 -12.42 5.91 -21.93
N ARG A 22 -12.91 7.00 -21.34
CA ARG A 22 -12.76 7.29 -19.90
C ARG A 22 -14.09 7.75 -19.33
N GLU A 23 -14.49 7.13 -18.23
CA GLU A 23 -15.72 7.45 -17.52
C GLU A 23 -15.38 7.71 -16.05
N LEU A 24 -15.99 8.75 -15.47
CA LEU A 24 -15.92 8.98 -14.02
C LEU A 24 -17.07 8.22 -13.37
N LEU A 25 -16.74 7.47 -12.33
CA LEU A 25 -17.69 6.71 -11.52
C LEU A 25 -17.73 7.29 -10.11
N ALA A 26 -18.91 7.28 -9.49
CA ALA A 26 -19.12 7.67 -8.10
C ALA A 26 -19.70 6.48 -7.30
N PRO A 27 -18.93 5.38 -7.13
CA PRO A 27 -19.37 4.25 -6.34
C PRO A 27 -19.50 4.64 -4.86
N HIS A 28 -20.18 3.81 -4.10
CA HIS A 28 -20.22 3.92 -2.65
C HIS A 28 -19.58 2.68 -2.04
N ALA A 29 -18.91 2.84 -0.91
CA ALA A 29 -18.56 1.73 -0.03
C ALA A 29 -19.84 0.99 0.40
N LEU A 30 -19.69 -0.25 0.88
CA LEU A 30 -20.83 -1.05 1.35
C LEU A 30 -21.62 -0.37 2.49
N ASP A 31 -20.96 0.46 3.31
CA ASP A 31 -21.60 1.28 4.36
C ASP A 31 -22.15 2.63 3.86
N GLY A 32 -22.22 2.84 2.54
CA GLY A 32 -22.75 4.05 1.92
C GLY A 32 -21.78 5.24 1.88
N HIS A 33 -20.51 5.07 2.26
CA HIS A 33 -19.52 6.14 2.13
C HIS A 33 -19.25 6.45 0.65
N PRO A 34 -19.34 7.72 0.19
CA PRO A 34 -19.09 8.06 -1.20
C PRO A 34 -17.61 7.90 -1.55
N LEU A 35 -17.34 7.32 -2.72
CA LEU A 35 -16.00 7.12 -3.26
C LEU A 35 -15.90 7.72 -4.67
N SER A 36 -14.66 7.87 -5.15
CA SER A 36 -14.37 8.35 -6.50
C SER A 36 -13.63 7.26 -7.27
N ALA A 37 -14.05 7.01 -8.50
CA ALA A 37 -13.37 6.07 -9.39
C ALA A 37 -13.32 6.60 -10.82
N GLN A 38 -12.31 6.16 -11.56
CA GLN A 38 -12.15 6.42 -12.98
C GLN A 38 -12.03 5.09 -13.71
N LEU A 39 -12.93 4.87 -14.66
CA LEU A 39 -12.96 3.71 -15.53
C LEU A 39 -12.28 4.05 -16.86
N TYR A 40 -11.36 3.20 -17.28
CA TYR A 40 -10.71 3.19 -18.58
C TYR A 40 -11.25 1.99 -19.35
N LEU A 41 -11.70 2.26 -20.58
CA LEU A 41 -12.24 1.23 -21.45
C LEU A 41 -11.43 1.16 -22.75
N PRO A 42 -11.36 -0.02 -23.37
CA PRO A 42 -10.72 -0.17 -24.66
C PRO A 42 -11.30 0.79 -25.72
N PRO A 43 -10.47 1.20 -26.71
CA PRO A 43 -10.96 1.87 -27.90
C PRO A 43 -12.11 1.13 -28.57
N LEU A 44 -13.01 1.88 -29.20
CA LEU A 44 -14.05 1.29 -30.05
C LEU A 44 -13.39 0.56 -31.23
N PRO A 45 -14.01 -0.53 -31.74
CA PRO A 45 -13.60 -1.14 -33.00
C PRO A 45 -13.55 -0.11 -34.13
N ALA A 46 -12.63 -0.30 -35.08
CA ALA A 46 -12.47 0.61 -36.21
C ALA A 46 -13.80 0.80 -36.96
N GLY A 47 -14.20 2.05 -37.18
CA GLY A 47 -15.45 2.42 -37.86
C GLY A 47 -16.69 2.54 -36.96
N GLN A 48 -16.59 2.25 -35.66
CA GLN A 48 -17.65 2.55 -34.70
C GLN A 48 -17.44 3.92 -34.06
N VAL A 49 -18.54 4.67 -33.91
CA VAL A 49 -18.58 5.98 -33.25
C VAL A 49 -19.33 5.82 -31.93
N GLU A 50 -18.90 6.55 -30.91
CA GLU A 50 -19.55 6.59 -29.61
C GLU A 50 -21.04 6.97 -29.77
N GLY A 51 -21.96 6.07 -29.37
CA GLY A 51 -23.41 6.26 -29.53
C GLY A 51 -24.09 5.45 -30.65
N SER A 52 -23.36 4.72 -31.50
CA SER A 52 -23.97 3.58 -32.23
C SER A 52 -24.34 2.45 -31.24
N ALA A 53 -25.06 1.40 -31.65
CA ALA A 53 -25.38 0.27 -30.76
C ALA A 53 -24.11 -0.16 -30.01
N ALA A 54 -24.04 0.18 -28.72
CA ALA A 54 -22.76 0.31 -28.03
C ALA A 54 -22.01 -1.03 -28.12
N PRO A 55 -20.72 -1.05 -28.54
CA PRO A 55 -19.96 -2.28 -28.45
C PRO A 55 -20.01 -2.75 -27.00
N ARG A 56 -20.25 -4.05 -26.83
CA ARG A 56 -20.25 -4.69 -25.53
C ARG A 56 -18.92 -4.36 -24.85
N ASP A 57 -19.00 -3.86 -23.62
CA ASP A 57 -17.81 -3.67 -22.81
C ASP A 57 -17.06 -5.00 -22.64
N PRO A 58 -15.75 -4.95 -22.37
CA PRO A 58 -14.99 -6.14 -22.02
C PRO A 58 -15.67 -6.90 -20.88
N ASP A 59 -15.54 -8.23 -20.86
CA ASP A 59 -16.12 -9.05 -19.79
C ASP A 59 -15.35 -8.89 -18.48
N THR A 60 -14.08 -8.47 -18.56
CA THR A 60 -13.16 -8.39 -17.43
C THR A 60 -12.70 -6.96 -17.16
N VAL A 61 -12.82 -6.53 -15.90
CA VAL A 61 -12.25 -5.27 -15.39
C VAL A 61 -11.18 -5.54 -14.35
N LEU A 62 -10.09 -4.77 -14.41
CA LEU A 62 -9.09 -4.72 -13.35
C LEU A 62 -9.40 -3.59 -12.38
N LEU A 63 -9.49 -3.89 -11.08
CA LEU A 63 -9.65 -2.89 -10.03
C LEU A 63 -8.29 -2.56 -9.40
N LEU A 64 -7.94 -1.28 -9.38
CA LEU A 64 -6.77 -0.71 -8.72
C LEU A 64 -7.23 0.24 -7.62
N MET A 65 -6.71 0.04 -6.41
CA MET A 65 -7.00 0.87 -5.24
C MET A 65 -5.79 0.84 -4.30
N HIS A 66 -5.56 1.92 -3.57
CA HIS A 66 -4.50 2.03 -2.56
C HIS A 66 -5.08 2.57 -1.26
N PRO A 67 -4.66 2.09 -0.07
CA PRO A 67 -5.21 2.55 1.22
C PRO A 67 -5.23 4.07 1.40
N ARG A 68 -4.21 4.74 0.86
CA ARG A 68 -4.01 6.21 0.92
C ARG A 68 -3.91 6.91 -0.44
N GLY A 69 -3.52 6.21 -1.50
CA GLY A 69 -3.06 6.82 -2.75
C GLY A 69 -4.19 7.01 -3.76
N ASP A 70 -4.08 8.02 -4.63
CA ASP A 70 -4.98 8.17 -5.77
C ASP A 70 -4.58 7.19 -6.88
N PHE A 71 -5.37 6.13 -7.07
CA PHE A 71 -5.16 5.15 -8.13
C PHE A 71 -6.12 5.36 -9.33
N GLN A 72 -6.94 6.42 -9.33
CA GLN A 72 -7.78 6.78 -10.48
C GLN A 72 -6.96 7.05 -11.74
N ARG A 73 -5.67 7.35 -11.59
CA ARG A 73 -4.73 7.63 -12.67
C ARG A 73 -3.55 6.68 -12.60
N HIS A 74 -3.78 5.39 -12.41
CA HIS A 74 -2.69 4.44 -12.35
C HIS A 74 -1.99 4.27 -13.71
N TYR A 75 -0.65 4.21 -13.71
CA TYR A 75 0.17 4.19 -14.93
C TYR A 75 -0.04 2.96 -15.82
N ALA A 76 -0.52 1.85 -15.25
CA ALA A 76 -0.84 0.64 -16.02
C ALA A 76 -2.17 0.74 -16.79
N ALA A 77 -3.07 1.64 -16.40
CA ALA A 77 -4.44 1.67 -16.92
C ALA A 77 -4.50 1.90 -18.45
N PRO A 78 -3.73 2.84 -19.04
CA PRO A 78 -3.75 3.04 -20.49
C PRO A 78 -3.27 1.81 -21.28
N HIS A 79 -2.21 1.14 -20.83
CA HIS A 79 -1.65 -0.02 -21.53
C HIS A 79 -2.60 -1.23 -21.48
N LEU A 80 -3.23 -1.46 -20.32
CA LEU A 80 -4.19 -2.55 -20.14
C LEU A 80 -5.48 -2.30 -20.94
N ALA A 81 -5.96 -1.05 -21.00
CA ALA A 81 -7.10 -0.65 -21.83
C ALA A 81 -6.83 -0.86 -23.33
N LEU A 82 -5.64 -0.47 -23.81
CA LEU A 82 -5.21 -0.78 -25.18
C LEU A 82 -5.04 -2.29 -25.43
N GLY A 83 -4.73 -3.04 -24.37
CA GLY A 83 -4.63 -4.50 -24.40
C GLY A 83 -5.95 -5.25 -24.44
N GLY A 84 -7.09 -4.54 -24.33
CA GLY A 84 -8.44 -5.07 -24.47
C GLY A 84 -9.25 -5.17 -23.17
N TYR A 85 -8.68 -4.83 -22.02
CA TYR A 85 -9.35 -4.98 -20.72
C TYR A 85 -9.92 -3.66 -20.18
N ALA A 86 -11.01 -3.69 -19.43
CA ALA A 86 -11.42 -2.53 -18.65
C ALA A 86 -10.49 -2.35 -17.44
N VAL A 87 -10.30 -1.12 -17.00
CA VAL A 87 -9.51 -0.80 -15.81
C VAL A 87 -10.21 0.26 -14.98
N CYS A 88 -10.52 -0.06 -13.73
CA CYS A 88 -11.10 0.88 -12.77
C CYS A 88 -10.05 1.24 -11.72
N GLY A 89 -9.62 2.49 -11.71
CA GLY A 89 -8.84 3.05 -10.62
C GLY A 89 -9.77 3.74 -9.63
N ALA A 90 -9.70 3.40 -8.35
CA ALA A 90 -10.60 3.91 -7.32
C ALA A 90 -9.85 4.43 -6.08
N THR A 91 -10.47 5.38 -5.39
CA THR A 91 -9.99 5.88 -4.09
C THR A 91 -10.60 5.09 -2.94
N THR A 92 -9.94 5.09 -1.79
CA THR A 92 -10.58 4.75 -0.51
C THR A 92 -11.16 6.01 0.13
N ARG A 93 -11.87 5.84 1.25
CA ARG A 93 -12.29 6.93 2.14
C ARG A 93 -11.14 7.73 2.76
N ASN A 94 -9.91 7.22 2.67
CA ASN A 94 -8.71 7.77 3.30
C ASN A 94 -7.72 8.35 2.28
N LEU A 95 -8.21 8.78 1.11
CA LEU A 95 -7.37 9.43 0.11
C LEU A 95 -6.56 10.58 0.73
N HIS A 96 -5.24 10.48 0.65
CA HIS A 96 -4.24 11.40 1.20
C HIS A 96 -4.32 11.65 2.72
N ASN A 97 -5.15 10.90 3.45
CA ASN A 97 -5.30 11.05 4.89
C ASN A 97 -5.51 9.71 5.58
N ASP A 98 -4.41 9.13 6.02
CA ASP A 98 -4.33 7.88 6.76
C ASP A 98 -4.20 8.08 8.28
N ALA A 99 -4.21 9.33 8.76
CA ALA A 99 -3.95 9.68 10.16
C ALA A 99 -4.88 8.94 11.14
N ASP A 100 -6.08 8.59 10.72
CA ASP A 100 -7.08 7.92 11.54
C ASP A 100 -7.68 6.68 10.85
N ALA A 101 -6.92 6.10 9.92
CA ALA A 101 -7.34 4.98 9.09
C ALA A 101 -7.60 3.70 9.91
N LEU A 102 -8.59 2.92 9.47
CA LEU A 102 -8.76 1.53 9.89
C LEU A 102 -8.77 0.68 8.63
N HIS A 103 -7.72 -0.11 8.38
CA HIS A 103 -7.63 -1.01 7.24
C HIS A 103 -8.80 -1.97 7.16
N GLU A 104 -9.26 -2.46 8.31
CA GLU A 104 -10.46 -3.31 8.41
C GLU A 104 -11.68 -2.62 7.78
N ARG A 105 -11.82 -1.31 7.95
CA ARG A 105 -12.96 -0.55 7.41
C ARG A 105 -12.81 -0.26 5.91
N LEU A 106 -11.58 -0.18 5.41
CA LEU A 106 -11.31 -0.01 3.97
C LEU A 106 -11.80 -1.20 3.13
N LEU A 107 -11.99 -2.37 3.75
CA LEU A 107 -12.54 -3.53 3.05
C LEU A 107 -13.97 -3.30 2.56
N LEU A 108 -14.74 -2.43 3.23
CA LEU A 108 -16.07 -2.01 2.77
C LEU A 108 -15.98 -1.09 1.54
N ASP A 109 -14.89 -0.34 1.40
CA ASP A 109 -14.64 0.49 0.20
C ASP A 109 -14.37 -0.40 -1.00
N VAL A 110 -13.45 -1.37 -0.83
CA VAL A 110 -13.14 -2.37 -1.86
C VAL A 110 -14.41 -3.11 -2.28
N GLY A 111 -15.18 -3.63 -1.33
CA GLY A 111 -16.40 -4.38 -1.62
C GLY A 111 -17.46 -3.56 -2.36
N GLY A 112 -17.61 -2.29 -2.01
CA GLY A 112 -18.57 -1.40 -2.67
C GLY A 112 -18.19 -1.10 -4.12
N VAL A 113 -16.90 -0.92 -4.40
CA VAL A 113 -16.42 -0.75 -5.78
C VAL A 113 -16.55 -2.05 -6.57
N ILE A 114 -16.23 -3.21 -5.99
CA ILE A 114 -16.46 -4.50 -6.67
C ILE A 114 -17.94 -4.70 -6.97
N GLN A 115 -18.85 -4.38 -6.03
CA GLN A 115 -20.30 -4.46 -6.25
C GLN A 115 -20.73 -3.63 -7.47
N ALA A 116 -20.32 -2.36 -7.52
CA ALA A 116 -20.65 -1.47 -8.64
C ALA A 116 -20.06 -1.97 -9.97
N LEU A 117 -18.84 -2.51 -9.97
CA LEU A 117 -18.23 -3.06 -11.19
C LEU A 117 -18.96 -4.32 -11.68
N ARG A 118 -19.44 -5.18 -10.78
CA ARG A 118 -20.16 -6.40 -11.15
C ARG A 118 -21.52 -6.17 -11.81
N GLU A 119 -22.06 -4.96 -11.75
CA GLU A 119 -23.27 -4.58 -12.50
C GLU A 119 -23.02 -4.51 -14.02
N ARG A 120 -21.76 -4.31 -14.43
CA ARG A 120 -21.36 -4.12 -15.84
C ARG A 120 -20.38 -5.17 -16.34
N PHE A 121 -19.54 -5.71 -15.46
CA PHE A 121 -18.45 -6.63 -15.80
C PHE A 121 -18.70 -8.01 -15.21
N ALA A 122 -18.48 -9.06 -15.99
CA ALA A 122 -18.62 -10.43 -15.53
C ALA A 122 -17.52 -10.81 -14.52
N ARG A 123 -16.32 -10.26 -14.70
CA ARG A 123 -15.14 -10.57 -13.88
C ARG A 123 -14.46 -9.32 -13.36
N VAL A 124 -14.02 -9.37 -12.10
CA VAL A 124 -13.25 -8.33 -11.43
C VAL A 124 -11.93 -8.92 -10.96
N VAL A 125 -10.81 -8.50 -11.55
CA VAL A 125 -9.46 -8.90 -11.13
C VAL A 125 -8.86 -7.76 -10.30
N LEU A 126 -8.34 -8.07 -9.11
CA LEU A 126 -7.70 -7.07 -8.24
C LEU A 126 -6.24 -6.91 -8.64
N LEU A 127 -5.80 -5.68 -8.95
CA LEU A 127 -4.40 -5.37 -9.23
C LEU A 127 -3.87 -4.42 -8.15
N GLY A 128 -3.15 -4.99 -7.19
CA GLY A 128 -2.53 -4.28 -6.08
C GLY A 128 -1.11 -3.85 -6.41
N ASN A 129 -0.88 -2.55 -6.55
CA ASN A 129 0.45 -1.95 -6.55
C ASN A 129 0.78 -1.39 -5.16
N SER A 130 2.00 -1.65 -4.65
CA SER A 130 2.44 -1.15 -3.35
C SER A 130 1.45 -1.58 -2.23
N GLY A 131 0.92 -0.65 -1.43
CA GLY A 131 -0.09 -0.92 -0.41
C GLY A 131 -1.46 -1.37 -0.92
N GLY A 132 -1.72 -1.24 -2.23
CA GLY A 132 -2.88 -1.89 -2.85
C GLY A 132 -2.83 -3.42 -2.74
N GLY A 133 -1.62 -4.00 -2.69
CA GLY A 133 -1.44 -5.45 -2.54
C GLY A 133 -1.93 -5.97 -1.20
N SER A 134 -1.47 -5.36 -0.09
CA SER A 134 -1.93 -5.68 1.26
C SER A 134 -3.43 -5.43 1.44
N LEU A 135 -3.95 -4.34 0.88
CA LEU A 135 -5.38 -4.03 0.90
C LEU A 135 -6.23 -5.14 0.27
N PHE A 136 -5.88 -5.56 -0.95
CA PHE A 136 -6.67 -6.56 -1.67
C PHE A 136 -6.52 -7.97 -1.11
N ALA A 137 -5.31 -8.35 -0.66
CA ALA A 137 -5.14 -9.63 0.04
C ALA A 137 -5.94 -9.66 1.34
N PHE A 138 -5.99 -8.55 2.09
CA PHE A 138 -6.79 -8.46 3.31
C PHE A 138 -8.30 -8.53 3.02
N TYR A 139 -8.75 -7.88 1.94
CA TYR A 139 -10.12 -8.01 1.47
C TYR A 139 -10.48 -9.46 1.16
N LEU A 140 -9.68 -10.13 0.33
CA LEU A 140 -9.91 -11.52 -0.09
C LEU A 140 -9.93 -12.49 1.09
N GLN A 141 -9.03 -12.30 2.08
CA GLN A 141 -9.07 -13.09 3.31
C GLN A 141 -10.42 -12.97 4.02
N GLN A 142 -10.93 -11.75 4.24
CA GLN A 142 -12.19 -11.57 4.96
C GLN A 142 -13.40 -11.98 4.12
N GLN A 143 -13.33 -11.78 2.80
CA GLN A 143 -14.35 -12.20 1.85
C GLN A 143 -14.49 -13.73 1.81
N GLY A 144 -13.38 -14.48 1.89
CA GLY A 144 -13.37 -15.94 1.91
C GLY A 144 -13.91 -16.58 3.20
N LYS A 145 -14.14 -15.80 4.25
CA LYS A 145 -14.66 -16.27 5.55
C LYS A 145 -16.18 -16.14 5.62
N ALA A 146 -16.82 -17.07 6.33
CA ALA A 146 -18.24 -16.90 6.68
C ALA A 146 -18.42 -15.62 7.50
N PRO A 147 -19.56 -14.90 7.41
CA PRO A 147 -19.76 -13.63 8.12
C PRO A 147 -19.42 -13.69 9.62
N ALA A 148 -19.76 -14.78 10.30
CA ALA A 148 -19.49 -14.98 11.73
C ALA A 148 -17.99 -15.14 12.09
N GLU A 149 -17.14 -15.46 11.12
CA GLU A 149 -15.69 -15.66 11.29
C GLU A 149 -14.86 -14.44 10.89
N ARG A 150 -15.51 -13.41 10.32
CA ARG A 150 -14.85 -12.16 9.94
C ARG A 150 -14.45 -11.35 11.17
N LEU A 151 -13.44 -10.50 11.01
CA LEU A 151 -12.99 -9.62 12.08
C LEU A 151 -14.15 -8.72 12.54
N THR A 152 -14.35 -8.67 13.86
CA THR A 152 -15.39 -7.81 14.49
C THR A 152 -14.78 -6.57 15.12
N HIS A 153 -13.46 -6.55 15.35
CA HIS A 153 -12.72 -5.45 15.96
C HIS A 153 -11.37 -5.25 15.26
N ALA A 154 -10.97 -3.99 15.11
CA ALA A 154 -9.62 -3.61 14.74
C ALA A 154 -8.65 -3.81 15.92
N PRO A 155 -7.32 -3.79 15.71
CA PRO A 155 -6.33 -3.88 16.79
C PRO A 155 -6.48 -2.84 17.90
N SER A 156 -7.10 -1.69 17.60
CA SER A 156 -7.44 -0.65 18.57
C SER A 156 -8.63 -0.99 19.48
N GLY A 157 -9.35 -2.08 19.21
CA GLY A 157 -10.62 -2.43 19.82
C GLY A 157 -11.83 -1.66 19.27
N ASP A 158 -11.66 -0.84 18.23
CA ASP A 158 -12.81 -0.25 17.52
C ASP A 158 -13.58 -1.35 16.78
N ARG A 159 -14.92 -1.34 16.89
CA ARG A 159 -15.78 -2.29 16.16
C ARG A 159 -15.71 -2.06 14.65
N VAL A 160 -15.69 -3.14 13.89
CA VAL A 160 -15.74 -3.14 12.43
C VAL A 160 -16.87 -4.05 11.96
N PRO A 161 -17.81 -3.56 11.14
CA PRO A 161 -19.05 -4.27 10.83
C PRO A 161 -18.90 -5.25 9.66
N LEU A 162 -17.78 -5.98 9.52
CA LEU A 162 -17.53 -6.84 8.35
C LEU A 162 -18.51 -8.02 8.22
N ALA A 163 -19.05 -8.48 9.34
CA ALA A 163 -20.06 -9.53 9.38
C ALA A 163 -21.44 -9.04 8.90
N ASP A 164 -21.68 -7.72 8.91
CA ASP A 164 -22.98 -7.12 8.61
C ASP A 164 -23.18 -6.91 7.10
N PHE A 165 -22.15 -7.11 6.29
CA PHE A 165 -22.17 -6.90 4.85
C PHE A 165 -21.78 -8.16 4.08
N GLU A 166 -22.43 -8.38 2.94
CA GLU A 166 -21.91 -9.31 1.94
C GLU A 166 -20.70 -8.69 1.25
N LEU A 167 -19.59 -9.43 1.19
CA LEU A 167 -18.36 -8.99 0.52
C LEU A 167 -18.33 -9.64 -0.88
N PRO A 168 -18.54 -8.89 -1.98
CA PRO A 168 -18.55 -9.48 -3.31
C PRO A 168 -17.21 -10.14 -3.68
N PRO A 169 -17.22 -11.30 -4.36
CA PRO A 169 -15.99 -12.00 -4.72
C PRO A 169 -15.27 -11.26 -5.87
N ALA A 170 -13.95 -11.39 -5.88
CA ALA A 170 -13.11 -11.07 -7.04
C ALA A 170 -12.54 -12.35 -7.67
N ASP A 171 -12.17 -12.28 -8.94
CA ASP A 171 -11.84 -13.43 -9.77
C ASP A 171 -10.33 -13.73 -9.81
N GLY A 172 -9.48 -12.77 -9.43
CA GLY A 172 -8.02 -12.92 -9.42
C GLY A 172 -7.31 -11.82 -8.63
N LEU A 173 -6.05 -12.07 -8.28
CA LEU A 173 -5.17 -11.10 -7.61
C LEU A 173 -3.86 -10.96 -8.38
N VAL A 174 -3.45 -9.72 -8.63
CA VAL A 174 -2.15 -9.35 -9.18
C VAL A 174 -1.45 -8.45 -8.19
N LEU A 175 -0.24 -8.81 -7.79
CA LEU A 175 0.64 -8.03 -6.91
C LEU A 175 1.81 -7.49 -7.75
N ILE A 176 1.94 -6.17 -7.87
CA ILE A 176 3.07 -5.53 -8.57
C ILE A 176 3.81 -4.60 -7.63
N ALA A 177 5.10 -4.85 -7.40
CA ALA A 177 5.89 -4.09 -6.41
C ALA A 177 5.13 -3.89 -5.07
N ALA A 178 4.43 -4.94 -4.61
CA ALA A 178 3.61 -4.88 -3.40
C ALA A 178 4.50 -5.07 -2.17
N HIS A 179 4.41 -4.17 -1.19
CA HIS A 179 5.05 -4.40 0.11
C HIS A 179 4.27 -5.44 0.92
N GLN A 180 4.94 -6.05 1.91
CA GLN A 180 4.34 -7.03 2.81
C GLN A 180 3.21 -6.49 3.70
N GLY A 181 2.96 -5.18 3.66
CA GLY A 181 1.90 -4.47 4.39
C GLY A 181 2.47 -3.19 4.98
N GLU A 182 1.69 -2.12 5.08
CA GLU A 182 2.18 -0.81 5.56
C GLU A 182 2.88 -0.92 6.92
N GLY A 183 2.35 -1.74 7.83
CA GLY A 183 2.96 -2.00 9.12
C GLY A 183 4.30 -2.73 9.03
N ARG A 184 4.40 -3.78 8.19
CA ARG A 184 5.65 -4.53 7.98
C ARG A 184 6.70 -3.63 7.35
N PHE A 185 6.31 -2.85 6.34
CA PHE A 185 7.15 -1.84 5.73
C PHE A 185 7.68 -0.85 6.79
N MET A 186 6.79 -0.25 7.58
CA MET A 186 7.17 0.72 8.61
C MET A 186 8.11 0.17 9.68
N LEU A 187 7.88 -1.07 10.14
CA LEU A 187 8.73 -1.71 11.15
C LEU A 187 10.20 -1.73 10.74
N GLU A 188 10.48 -1.95 9.45
CA GLU A 188 11.85 -2.00 8.92
C GLU A 188 12.43 -0.63 8.59
N ARG A 189 11.62 0.44 8.67
CA ARG A 189 12.00 1.83 8.38
C ARG A 189 11.94 2.77 9.58
N LEU A 190 11.45 2.32 10.74
CA LEU A 190 11.53 3.11 11.97
C LEU A 190 12.99 3.36 12.30
N ASP A 191 13.40 4.61 12.50
CA ASP A 191 14.75 4.92 12.95
C ASP A 191 14.91 4.56 14.43
N PRO A 192 15.69 3.52 14.76
CA PRO A 192 15.81 3.08 16.13
C PRO A 192 16.71 3.97 16.98
N SER A 193 17.44 4.92 16.36
CA SER A 193 18.32 5.84 17.07
C SER A 193 17.60 7.03 17.69
N VAL A 194 16.29 7.20 17.47
CA VAL A 194 15.48 8.19 18.19
C VAL A 194 15.43 7.84 19.68
N VAL A 195 15.95 8.74 20.52
CA VAL A 195 15.99 8.55 21.98
C VAL A 195 14.69 9.02 22.64
N ASP A 196 14.17 10.17 22.21
CA ASP A 196 12.92 10.77 22.70
C ASP A 196 12.00 11.10 21.53
N GLU A 197 10.75 10.63 21.57
CA GLU A 197 9.75 10.92 20.55
C GLU A 197 9.32 12.41 20.54
N HIS A 198 9.67 13.20 21.57
CA HIS A 198 9.43 14.65 21.64
C HIS A 198 10.65 15.49 21.22
N ASP A 199 11.84 14.89 21.10
CA ASP A 199 13.04 15.51 20.57
C ASP A 199 13.60 14.69 19.41
N PRO A 200 13.08 14.89 18.18
CA PRO A 200 13.39 14.01 17.05
C PRO A 200 14.82 14.13 16.54
N VAL A 201 15.58 15.15 16.96
CA VAL A 201 17.00 15.32 16.60
C VAL A 201 17.95 14.73 17.64
N LEU A 202 17.43 14.24 18.77
CA LEU A 202 18.23 13.51 19.75
C LEU A 202 18.50 12.08 19.26
N VAL A 203 19.78 11.75 19.10
CA VAL A 203 20.26 10.53 18.44
C VAL A 203 21.05 9.66 19.42
N ASN A 204 20.78 8.36 19.42
CA ASN A 204 21.65 7.34 20.00
C ASN A 204 22.75 6.96 18.98
N PRO A 205 24.03 7.35 19.20
CA PRO A 205 25.07 7.13 18.20
C PRO A 205 25.37 5.65 17.91
N ARG A 206 25.03 4.74 18.83
CA ARG A 206 25.20 3.29 18.62
C ARG A 206 24.24 2.72 17.56
N LEU A 207 23.12 3.40 17.32
CA LEU A 207 22.06 2.96 16.42
C LEU A 207 21.94 3.87 15.18
N ASP A 208 22.75 4.93 15.10
CA ASP A 208 22.69 5.89 14.00
C ASP A 208 23.31 5.29 12.73
N MET A 209 22.47 4.96 11.76
CA MET A 209 22.93 4.41 10.48
C MET A 209 23.69 5.43 9.61
N TYR A 210 23.72 6.71 10.00
CA TYR A 210 24.49 7.77 9.35
C TYR A 210 25.81 8.09 10.07
N ASP A 211 26.17 7.33 11.11
CA ASP A 211 27.45 7.44 11.80
C ASP A 211 28.53 6.57 11.10
N PRO A 212 29.68 7.13 10.70
CA PRO A 212 30.76 6.37 10.08
C PRO A 212 31.25 5.18 10.90
N ARG A 213 31.14 5.23 12.23
CA ARG A 213 31.51 4.12 13.13
C ARG A 213 30.63 2.88 12.93
N ASN A 214 29.41 3.07 12.46
CA ASN A 214 28.46 2.00 12.19
C ASN A 214 28.54 1.49 10.74
N GLY A 215 29.42 2.07 9.90
CA GLY A 215 29.60 1.66 8.51
C GLY A 215 29.06 2.64 7.47
N TYR A 216 28.54 3.80 7.90
CA TYR A 216 28.09 4.85 6.98
C TYR A 216 29.24 5.39 6.14
N ARG A 217 28.94 5.61 4.86
CA ARG A 217 29.75 6.38 3.92
C ARG A 217 28.82 7.32 3.15
N PRO A 218 29.17 8.61 3.01
CA PRO A 218 28.40 9.53 2.17
C PRO A 218 28.25 9.00 0.75
N MET A 219 27.04 9.05 0.18
CA MET A 219 26.74 8.44 -1.13
C MET A 219 27.69 8.89 -2.25
N ARG A 220 28.11 10.15 -2.24
CA ARG A 220 29.07 10.71 -3.22
C ARG A 220 30.47 10.07 -3.15
N GLU A 221 30.81 9.45 -2.03
CA GLU A 221 32.09 8.78 -1.77
C GLU A 221 32.02 7.26 -1.99
N GLY A 222 30.82 6.73 -2.24
CA GLY A 222 30.55 5.32 -2.47
C GLY A 222 29.50 4.72 -1.52
N PRO A 223 29.19 3.42 -1.66
CA PRO A 223 28.22 2.74 -0.82
C PRO A 223 28.71 2.58 0.63
N SER A 224 27.76 2.59 1.57
CA SER A 224 27.99 2.20 2.96
C SER A 224 28.22 0.69 3.07
N ARG A 225 28.79 0.25 4.20
CA ARG A 225 28.98 -1.17 4.53
C ARG A 225 28.72 -1.40 6.01
N TYR A 226 27.58 -2.01 6.33
CA TYR A 226 27.18 -2.25 7.71
C TYR A 226 27.62 -3.64 8.18
N SER A 227 28.13 -3.76 9.42
CA SER A 227 28.49 -5.07 9.96
C SER A 227 27.23 -5.88 10.32
N ALA A 228 27.36 -7.21 10.33
CA ALA A 228 26.26 -8.09 10.71
C ALA A 228 25.78 -7.84 12.15
N GLU A 229 26.70 -7.52 13.06
CA GLU A 229 26.40 -7.20 14.45
C GLU A 229 25.58 -5.91 14.57
N PHE A 230 25.97 -4.85 13.84
CA PHE A 230 25.22 -3.60 13.81
C PHE A 230 23.82 -3.82 13.24
N LEU A 231 23.69 -4.54 12.12
CA LEU A 231 22.40 -4.82 11.52
C LEU A 231 21.48 -5.60 12.47
N ALA A 232 22.01 -6.58 13.19
CA ALA A 232 21.23 -7.33 14.18
C ALA A 232 20.76 -6.44 15.35
N GLU A 233 21.63 -5.58 15.90
CA GLU A 233 21.27 -4.62 16.95
C GLU A 233 20.26 -3.59 16.44
N PHE A 234 20.45 -3.07 15.21
CA PHE A 234 19.57 -2.11 14.55
C PHE A 234 18.16 -2.68 14.38
N ARG A 235 18.01 -3.87 13.75
CA ARG A 235 16.70 -4.50 13.53
C ARG A 235 15.97 -4.82 14.84
N ARG A 236 16.69 -5.28 15.87
CA ARG A 236 16.12 -5.48 17.20
C ARG A 236 15.60 -4.16 17.78
N ALA A 237 16.38 -3.08 17.70
CA ALA A 237 15.99 -1.79 18.23
C ALA A 237 14.83 -1.14 17.46
N GLN A 238 14.66 -1.43 16.16
CA GLN A 238 13.47 -1.03 15.40
C GLN A 238 12.20 -1.68 15.96
N HIS A 239 12.29 -2.98 16.26
CA HIS A 239 11.20 -3.73 16.90
C HIS A 239 10.86 -3.15 18.27
N GLU A 240 11.87 -2.92 19.13
CA GLU A 240 11.68 -2.30 20.44
C GLU A 240 11.02 -0.90 20.35
N ARG A 241 11.40 -0.08 19.36
CA ARG A 241 10.75 1.22 19.14
C ARG A 241 9.28 1.05 18.74
N CYS A 242 8.97 0.11 17.85
CA CYS A 242 7.59 -0.20 17.46
C CYS A 242 6.76 -0.66 18.67
N GLU A 243 7.30 -1.53 19.52
CA GLU A 243 6.65 -1.99 20.75
C GLU A 243 6.32 -0.85 21.71
N ARG A 244 7.23 0.12 21.90
CA ARG A 244 6.97 1.30 22.74
C ARG A 244 5.84 2.16 22.18
N LEU A 245 5.82 2.40 20.85
CA LEU A 245 4.76 3.16 20.19
C LEU A 245 3.40 2.45 20.30
N ASP A 246 3.40 1.14 20.09
CA ASP A 246 2.21 0.29 20.23
C ASP A 246 1.66 0.30 21.64
N ALA A 247 2.51 0.13 22.66
CA ALA A 247 2.11 0.13 24.06
C ALA A 247 1.42 1.44 24.45
N ARG A 248 1.98 2.59 24.00
CA ARG A 248 1.36 3.90 24.18
C ARG A 248 -0.01 3.99 23.51
N CYS A 249 -0.12 3.52 22.27
CA CYS A 249 -1.39 3.52 21.53
C CYS A 249 -2.46 2.64 22.20
N LEU A 250 -2.09 1.42 22.60
CA LEU A 250 -2.98 0.49 23.29
C LEU A 250 -3.48 1.07 24.62
N ALA A 251 -2.61 1.71 25.40
CA ALA A 251 -3.00 2.37 26.64
C ALA A 251 -4.03 3.49 26.39
N TRP A 252 -3.84 4.30 25.34
CA TRP A 252 -4.81 5.35 24.98
C TRP A 252 -6.14 4.78 24.47
N CYS A 253 -6.10 3.71 23.69
CA CYS A 253 -7.30 3.00 23.24
C CYS A 253 -8.09 2.42 24.42
N GLU A 254 -7.39 1.83 25.39
CA GLU A 254 -8.00 1.28 26.61
C GLU A 254 -8.61 2.37 27.50
N GLU A 255 -7.91 3.48 27.70
CA GLU A 255 -8.45 4.65 28.44
C GLU A 255 -9.77 5.13 27.80
N ALA A 256 -9.80 5.29 26.47
CA ALA A 256 -11.00 5.70 25.75
C ALA A 256 -12.12 4.64 25.82
N ARG A 257 -11.79 3.35 25.85
CA ARG A 257 -12.77 2.26 26.00
C ARG A 257 -13.41 2.28 27.39
N LEU A 258 -12.60 2.38 28.45
CA LEU A 258 -13.07 2.47 29.83
C LEU A 258 -13.92 3.72 30.06
N ALA A 259 -13.52 4.86 29.47
CA ALA A 259 -14.30 6.10 29.54
C ALA A 259 -15.67 5.96 28.84
N ARG A 260 -15.74 5.28 27.67
CA ARG A 260 -17.02 4.97 26.99
C ARG A 260 -17.92 4.07 27.84
N LEU A 261 -17.36 3.06 28.51
CA LEU A 261 -18.12 2.19 29.42
C LEU A 261 -18.67 2.99 30.61
N ARG A 262 -17.82 3.83 31.23
CA ARG A 262 -18.24 4.72 32.31
C ARG A 262 -19.36 5.65 31.87
N ALA A 263 -19.27 6.27 30.69
CA ALA A 263 -20.30 7.17 30.17
C ALA A 263 -21.68 6.51 30.00
N LYS A 264 -21.72 5.19 29.77
CA LYS A 264 -22.94 4.40 29.63
C LYS A 264 -23.51 3.87 30.96
N ALA A 265 -22.77 3.98 32.05
CA ALA A 265 -23.24 3.49 33.35
C ALA A 265 -24.48 4.24 33.84
N GLU A 266 -25.42 3.50 34.45
CA GLU A 266 -26.61 4.05 35.08
C GLU A 266 -26.27 4.76 36.39
N GLY A 267 -27.13 5.68 36.84
CA GLY A 267 -26.97 6.37 38.13
C GLY A 267 -25.84 7.40 38.23
N LEU A 268 -25.06 7.63 37.16
CA LEU A 268 -24.01 8.66 37.18
C LEU A 268 -24.57 10.09 37.16
N PRO A 269 -24.02 10.99 38.00
CA PRO A 269 -24.27 12.43 37.90
C PRO A 269 -24.01 12.97 36.47
N PRO A 270 -24.82 13.93 35.97
CA PRO A 270 -24.72 14.42 34.59
C PRO A 270 -23.34 14.98 34.20
N ASP A 271 -22.65 15.65 35.13
CA ASP A 271 -21.31 16.21 34.94
C ASP A 271 -20.25 15.12 34.76
N ILE A 272 -20.28 14.07 35.59
CA ILE A 272 -19.39 12.91 35.50
C ILE A 272 -19.64 12.13 34.21
N ARG A 273 -20.91 11.92 33.84
CA ARG A 273 -21.29 11.27 32.58
C ARG A 273 -20.73 12.03 31.38
N ARG A 274 -20.84 13.36 31.38
CA ARG A 274 -20.33 14.23 30.32
C ARG A 274 -18.81 14.21 30.22
N ASP A 275 -18.09 14.24 31.36
CA ASP A 275 -16.63 14.11 31.37
C ASP A 275 -16.17 12.75 30.81
N ALA A 276 -16.78 11.66 31.29
CA ALA A 276 -16.50 10.32 30.78
C ALA A 276 -16.80 10.18 29.28
N ALA A 277 -17.90 10.77 28.81
CA ALA A 277 -18.24 10.79 27.39
C ALA A 277 -17.16 11.53 26.57
N ARG A 278 -16.72 12.72 27.01
CA ARG A 278 -15.64 13.49 26.37
C ARG A 278 -14.36 12.66 26.26
N ARG A 279 -13.90 12.08 27.37
CA ARG A 279 -12.71 11.21 27.39
C ARG A 279 -12.85 9.99 26.47
N GLY A 280 -14.06 9.45 26.38
CA GLY A 280 -14.35 8.29 25.55
C GLY A 280 -14.40 8.56 24.04
N ILE A 281 -14.67 9.81 23.63
CA ILE A 281 -14.70 10.23 22.22
C ILE A 281 -13.40 10.89 21.76
N THR A 282 -12.63 11.50 22.67
CA THR A 282 -11.38 12.18 22.33
C THR A 282 -10.38 11.21 21.72
N ARG A 283 -9.95 11.50 20.49
CA ARG A 283 -8.85 10.80 19.82
C ARG A 283 -7.53 11.50 20.14
N ARG A 284 -6.56 10.74 20.65
CA ARG A 284 -5.19 11.21 20.83
C ARG A 284 -4.37 10.91 19.58
N TYR A 285 -3.50 11.85 19.23
CA TYR A 285 -2.60 11.78 18.09
C TYR A 285 -1.13 11.77 18.56
N MET A 286 -0.30 11.07 17.82
CA MET A 286 1.16 11.06 17.94
C MET A 286 1.74 11.77 16.73
N LEU A 287 2.81 12.54 16.96
CA LEU A 287 3.78 12.84 15.93
C LEU A 287 4.84 11.76 15.95
N ILE A 288 5.08 11.10 14.81
CA ILE A 288 6.09 10.06 14.68
C ILE A 288 7.15 10.58 13.72
N TYR A 289 8.39 10.65 14.21
CA TYR A 289 9.52 11.15 13.44
C TYR A 289 10.43 10.02 12.97
N ARG A 290 11.15 10.25 11.87
CA ARG A 290 12.24 9.37 11.42
C ARG A 290 11.77 7.95 11.17
N THR A 291 11.05 7.80 10.07
CA THR A 291 10.33 6.60 9.65
C THR A 291 10.76 6.13 8.26
N LEU A 292 11.99 6.47 7.85
CA LEU A 292 12.60 6.07 6.57
C LEU A 292 14.08 5.72 6.75
N ALA A 293 14.39 4.99 7.82
CA ALA A 293 15.73 4.54 8.16
C ALA A 293 15.89 3.04 7.85
N ASP A 294 16.45 2.74 6.68
CA ASP A 294 16.77 1.38 6.27
C ASP A 294 18.22 1.30 5.74
N PRO A 295 19.12 0.53 6.38
CA PRO A 295 20.49 0.30 5.90
C PRO A 295 20.60 -0.13 4.43
N ARG A 296 19.57 -0.83 3.89
CA ARG A 296 19.53 -1.27 2.48
C ARG A 296 19.51 -0.12 1.47
N TYR A 297 19.13 1.09 1.90
CA TYR A 297 19.19 2.28 1.07
C TYR A 297 20.62 2.72 0.77
N LEU A 298 21.56 2.43 1.67
CA LEU A 298 22.94 2.89 1.58
C LEU A 298 23.96 1.77 1.31
N ASP A 299 23.60 0.52 1.62
CA ASP A 299 24.40 -0.66 1.36
C ASP A 299 23.71 -1.61 0.36
N PRO A 300 24.09 -1.55 -0.94
CA PRO A 300 23.49 -2.38 -1.99
C PRO A 300 23.87 -3.87 -1.89
N THR A 301 24.75 -4.26 -0.96
CA THR A 301 25.06 -5.68 -0.71
C THR A 301 24.01 -6.38 0.13
N LEU A 302 23.17 -5.61 0.83
CA LEU A 302 22.00 -6.12 1.54
C LEU A 302 20.85 -6.25 0.55
N ASP A 303 20.27 -7.44 0.41
CA ASP A 303 19.23 -7.72 -0.61
C ASP A 303 19.63 -7.27 -2.02
N PRO A 304 20.73 -7.82 -2.60
CA PRO A 304 21.30 -7.30 -3.83
C PRO A 304 20.30 -7.39 -5.01
N ASN A 305 20.10 -6.28 -5.69
CA ASN A 305 19.35 -6.17 -6.94
C ASN A 305 19.94 -5.04 -7.80
N ARG A 306 19.25 -4.60 -8.86
CA ARG A 306 19.73 -3.57 -9.78
C ARG A 306 19.41 -2.14 -9.34
N ARG A 307 18.98 -1.94 -8.09
CA ARG A 307 18.64 -0.61 -7.57
C ARG A 307 19.88 0.29 -7.48
N PRO A 308 19.73 1.60 -7.73
CA PRO A 308 20.71 2.58 -7.29
C PRO A 308 20.68 2.71 -5.76
N ILE A 309 21.78 3.17 -5.18
CA ILE A 309 21.82 3.60 -3.78
C ILE A 309 20.81 4.74 -3.60
N GLY A 310 20.00 4.67 -2.55
CA GLY A 310 18.96 5.65 -2.24
C GLY A 310 17.66 5.01 -1.77
N SER A 311 16.62 5.83 -1.71
CA SER A 311 15.25 5.43 -1.38
C SER A 311 14.29 6.16 -2.31
N LEU A 312 13.12 5.56 -2.53
CA LEU A 312 12.01 6.19 -3.23
C LEU A 312 11.63 7.55 -2.61
N PHE A 313 11.80 7.69 -1.30
CA PHE A 313 11.45 8.88 -0.54
C PHE A 313 12.57 9.93 -0.50
N ALA A 314 13.73 9.62 -1.08
CA ALA A 314 14.85 10.54 -1.30
C ALA A 314 14.90 10.97 -2.77
N ILE A 315 13.81 11.60 -3.24
CA ILE A 315 13.57 11.96 -4.65
C ILE A 315 14.79 12.63 -5.28
N GLY A 316 15.13 12.19 -6.50
CA GLY A 316 16.23 12.75 -7.30
C GLY A 316 17.62 12.26 -6.88
N GLY A 317 17.70 11.10 -6.22
CA GLY A 317 18.98 10.52 -5.77
C GLY A 317 19.59 11.28 -4.59
N ARG A 318 18.75 11.94 -3.79
CA ARG A 318 19.20 12.62 -2.57
C ARG A 318 19.60 11.60 -1.51
N ASP A 319 20.38 12.04 -0.52
CA ASP A 319 20.73 11.20 0.61
C ASP A 319 19.46 10.79 1.39
N PRO A 320 19.25 9.49 1.69
CA PRO A 320 18.13 8.99 2.50
C PRO A 320 17.91 9.71 3.83
N ILE A 321 18.94 10.33 4.41
CA ILE A 321 18.79 11.15 5.62
C ILE A 321 17.73 12.26 5.44
N THR A 322 17.59 12.78 4.22
CA THR A 322 16.61 13.83 3.89
C THR A 322 15.17 13.33 3.99
N GLY A 323 14.89 12.10 3.55
CA GLY A 323 13.57 11.49 3.70
C GLY A 323 13.28 11.17 5.17
N ASN A 324 14.26 10.61 5.88
CA ASN A 324 14.12 10.20 7.27
C ASN A 324 13.87 11.39 8.22
N TYR A 325 14.66 12.45 8.15
CA TYR A 325 14.48 13.64 9.00
C TYR A 325 13.41 14.62 8.46
N GLY A 326 13.08 14.54 7.16
CA GLY A 326 12.11 15.39 6.49
C GLY A 326 10.71 14.78 6.47
N GLU A 327 10.24 14.38 5.28
CA GLU A 327 8.86 13.98 4.98
C GLU A 327 8.36 12.82 5.86
N GLY A 328 9.05 11.67 5.84
CA GLY A 328 8.61 10.46 6.53
C GLY A 328 7.22 9.93 6.08
N LEU A 329 6.79 8.85 6.71
CA LEU A 329 5.47 8.23 6.55
C LEU A 329 4.82 8.12 7.93
N GLY A 330 3.49 8.06 8.00
CA GLY A 330 2.78 7.94 9.28
C GLY A 330 3.09 9.07 10.26
N ARG A 331 3.32 10.30 9.76
CA ARG A 331 3.78 11.45 10.56
C ARG A 331 2.81 11.79 11.69
N VAL A 332 1.52 11.89 11.36
CA VAL A 332 0.45 12.29 12.27
C VAL A 332 -0.50 11.13 12.37
N MET A 333 -0.53 10.43 13.50
CA MET A 333 -1.33 9.22 13.65
C MET A 333 -2.14 9.26 14.92
N SER A 334 -3.44 8.97 14.81
CA SER A 334 -4.21 8.56 15.96
C SER A 334 -3.71 7.19 16.45
N ALA A 335 -3.98 6.86 17.71
CA ALA A 335 -3.63 5.54 18.24
C ALA A 335 -4.20 4.38 17.40
N ARG A 336 -5.44 4.53 16.92
CA ARG A 336 -6.09 3.50 16.10
C ARG A 336 -5.52 3.44 14.68
N GLY A 337 -5.20 4.60 14.09
CA GLY A 337 -4.55 4.69 12.80
C GLY A 337 -3.20 3.98 12.80
N TRP A 338 -2.38 4.24 13.82
CA TRP A 338 -1.10 3.55 13.98
C TRP A 338 -1.27 2.04 14.10
N LEU A 339 -2.11 1.57 15.03
CA LEU A 339 -2.28 0.14 15.31
C LEU A 339 -2.87 -0.64 14.13
N SER A 340 -3.76 -0.03 13.34
CA SER A 340 -4.40 -0.68 12.20
C SER A 340 -3.53 -0.63 10.92
N THR A 341 -2.86 0.49 10.65
CA THR A 341 -2.11 0.69 9.40
C THR A 341 -0.60 0.47 9.56
N TRP A 342 0.06 1.22 10.44
CA TRP A 342 1.52 1.39 10.43
C TRP A 342 2.29 0.60 11.51
N SER A 343 1.60 -0.01 12.47
CA SER A 343 2.23 -0.94 13.42
C SER A 343 2.56 -2.25 12.72
N GLY A 344 3.85 -2.58 12.63
CA GLY A 344 4.29 -3.87 12.09
C GLY A 344 4.01 -5.07 12.99
N LEU A 345 3.62 -4.83 14.24
CA LEU A 345 3.31 -5.89 15.20
C LEU A 345 1.80 -6.12 15.33
N ARG A 346 0.99 -5.09 15.07
CA ARG A 346 -0.46 -5.11 15.34
C ARG A 346 -1.34 -5.08 14.10
N SER A 347 -0.88 -4.50 12.99
CA SER A 347 -1.69 -4.41 11.78
C SER A 347 -2.14 -5.81 11.30
N GLN A 348 -3.39 -5.91 10.88
CA GLN A 348 -3.95 -7.13 10.30
C GLN A 348 -3.68 -7.25 8.79
N ALA A 349 -3.26 -6.18 8.14
CA ALA A 349 -3.05 -6.13 6.69
C ALA A 349 -1.66 -6.62 6.24
N ALA A 350 -1.01 -7.47 7.03
CA ALA A 350 0.26 -8.08 6.65
C ALA A 350 0.02 -9.26 5.71
N LEU A 351 0.72 -9.31 4.57
CA LEU A 351 0.56 -10.32 3.53
C LEU A 351 0.83 -11.74 4.03
N GLU A 352 1.76 -11.91 4.96
CA GLU A 352 2.01 -13.19 5.66
C GLU A 352 0.79 -13.71 6.44
N LYS A 353 -0.11 -12.82 6.89
CA LYS A 353 -1.33 -13.17 7.61
C LYS A 353 -2.51 -13.38 6.67
N THR A 354 -2.52 -12.72 5.51
CA THR A 354 -3.69 -12.66 4.61
C THR A 354 -3.58 -13.57 3.40
N LEU A 355 -2.40 -13.69 2.79
CA LEU A 355 -2.19 -14.56 1.62
C LEU A 355 -2.46 -16.06 1.87
N PRO A 356 -2.26 -16.62 3.09
CA PRO A 356 -2.66 -18.00 3.37
C PRO A 356 -4.16 -18.28 3.19
N ASP A 357 -5.01 -17.25 3.11
CA ASP A 357 -6.45 -17.37 2.86
C ASP A 357 -6.84 -16.92 1.43
N VAL A 358 -5.87 -16.58 0.57
CA VAL A 358 -6.11 -16.14 -0.81
C VAL A 358 -6.00 -17.31 -1.77
N HIS A 359 -7.14 -17.74 -2.32
CA HIS A 359 -7.25 -18.91 -3.19
C HIS A 359 -7.45 -18.62 -4.69
N VAL A 360 -7.79 -17.38 -5.05
CA VAL A 360 -7.97 -16.96 -6.45
C VAL A 360 -6.65 -17.02 -7.23
N PRO A 361 -6.65 -17.12 -8.57
CA PRO A 361 -5.43 -17.04 -9.38
C PRO A 361 -4.58 -15.83 -9.00
N LEU A 362 -3.28 -16.05 -8.81
CA LEU A 362 -2.34 -15.06 -8.31
C LEU A 362 -1.19 -14.82 -9.29
N LEU A 363 -0.90 -13.56 -9.60
CA LEU A 363 0.35 -13.14 -10.23
C LEU A 363 1.14 -12.26 -9.26
N VAL A 364 2.42 -12.57 -9.05
CA VAL A 364 3.37 -11.71 -8.34
C VAL A 364 4.41 -11.21 -9.33
N VAL A 365 4.54 -9.88 -9.45
CA VAL A 365 5.51 -9.21 -10.33
C VAL A 365 6.52 -8.43 -9.50
N TYR A 366 7.79 -8.82 -9.61
CA TYR A 366 8.93 -8.16 -8.97
C TYR A 366 9.56 -7.12 -9.91
N ALA A 367 9.85 -5.92 -9.38
CA ALA A 367 10.55 -4.83 -10.06
C ALA A 367 12.03 -4.85 -9.65
N ASP A 368 12.92 -5.18 -10.59
CA ASP A 368 14.28 -5.61 -10.24
C ASP A 368 15.27 -4.48 -9.93
N ALA A 369 14.84 -3.23 -10.00
CA ALA A 369 15.60 -2.07 -9.51
C ALA A 369 14.80 -1.26 -8.48
N ASP A 370 13.84 -1.90 -7.81
CA ASP A 370 13.08 -1.30 -6.71
C ASP A 370 13.99 -1.04 -5.50
N THR A 371 13.81 0.13 -4.90
CA THR A 371 14.57 0.58 -3.72
C THR A 371 13.91 0.18 -2.42
N GLU A 372 12.63 -0.17 -2.47
CA GLU A 372 11.78 -0.41 -1.32
C GLU A 372 11.38 -1.87 -1.16
N ILE A 373 11.10 -2.57 -2.28
CA ILE A 373 10.60 -3.95 -2.26
C ILE A 373 11.65 -4.88 -2.84
N TYR A 374 12.03 -5.91 -2.09
CA TYR A 374 13.10 -6.82 -2.48
C TYR A 374 12.57 -8.16 -2.99
N GLU A 375 13.36 -8.85 -3.80
CA GLU A 375 12.97 -10.10 -4.44
C GLU A 375 12.52 -11.16 -3.43
N HIS A 376 13.24 -11.28 -2.30
CA HIS A 376 12.92 -12.27 -1.26
C HIS A 376 11.52 -12.02 -0.67
N GLU A 377 11.07 -10.77 -0.57
CA GLU A 377 9.74 -10.42 -0.08
C GLU A 377 8.66 -10.86 -1.07
N CYS A 378 8.86 -10.61 -2.37
CA CYS A 378 7.94 -11.06 -3.42
C CYS A 378 7.88 -12.60 -3.51
N ARG A 379 9.02 -13.28 -3.32
CA ARG A 379 9.06 -14.75 -3.25
C ARG A 379 8.32 -15.28 -2.02
N ALA A 380 8.45 -14.61 -0.87
CA ALA A 380 7.69 -14.94 0.32
C ALA A 380 6.18 -14.78 0.10
N GLN A 381 5.74 -13.71 -0.56
CA GLN A 381 4.33 -13.52 -0.95
C GLN A 381 3.79 -14.70 -1.76
N LEU A 382 4.53 -15.13 -2.80
CA LEU A 382 4.15 -16.30 -3.59
C LEU A 382 4.09 -17.58 -2.73
N ALA A 383 5.02 -17.76 -1.80
CA ALA A 383 5.09 -18.92 -0.92
C ALA A 383 3.90 -18.97 0.07
N TRP A 384 3.54 -17.84 0.67
CA TRP A 384 2.42 -17.74 1.63
C TRP A 384 1.05 -17.94 0.99
N ALA A 385 0.89 -17.58 -0.29
CA ALA A 385 -0.39 -17.66 -0.96
C ALA A 385 -0.94 -19.10 -1.07
N ALA A 386 -2.20 -19.29 -0.65
CA ALA A 386 -2.91 -20.56 -0.78
C ALA A 386 -3.49 -20.83 -2.19
N SER A 387 -3.31 -19.89 -3.11
CA SER A 387 -3.66 -20.06 -4.52
C SER A 387 -2.92 -21.23 -5.14
N ARG A 388 -3.66 -22.07 -5.86
CA ARG A 388 -3.12 -23.22 -6.61
C ARG A 388 -2.60 -22.79 -7.99
N ASP A 389 -3.20 -21.75 -8.57
CA ASP A 389 -2.77 -21.12 -9.82
C ASP A 389 -2.01 -19.84 -9.47
N LYS A 390 -0.70 -19.97 -9.24
CA LYS A 390 0.16 -18.84 -8.87
C LYS A 390 1.41 -18.76 -9.73
N THR A 391 1.69 -17.56 -10.22
CA THR A 391 2.81 -17.26 -11.10
C THR A 391 3.67 -16.16 -10.47
N PHE A 392 4.99 -16.31 -10.59
CA PHE A 392 5.96 -15.26 -10.27
C PHE A 392 6.70 -14.84 -11.54
N THR A 393 6.87 -13.54 -11.73
CA THR A 393 7.65 -12.99 -12.82
C THR A 393 8.40 -11.74 -12.37
N GLN A 394 9.44 -11.39 -13.12
CA GLN A 394 10.29 -10.24 -12.87
C GLN A 394 10.30 -9.30 -14.08
N VAL A 395 10.41 -7.99 -13.82
CA VAL A 395 10.71 -6.97 -14.85
C VAL A 395 12.10 -6.40 -14.54
N ASP A 396 13.04 -6.60 -15.48
CA ASP A 396 14.43 -6.21 -15.28
C ASP A 396 14.63 -4.69 -15.38
N TYR A 397 15.54 -4.14 -14.56
CA TYR A 397 15.94 -2.72 -14.58
C TYR A 397 14.77 -1.74 -14.52
N VAL A 398 13.81 -1.96 -13.61
CA VAL A 398 12.73 -1.00 -13.36
C VAL A 398 12.55 -0.68 -11.88
N ASP A 399 12.18 0.57 -11.61
CA ASP A 399 11.92 1.06 -10.25
C ASP A 399 10.54 0.61 -9.72
N HIS A 400 10.19 1.07 -8.52
CA HIS A 400 8.91 0.81 -7.85
C HIS A 400 7.66 1.14 -8.68
N TYR A 401 7.77 2.14 -9.57
CA TYR A 401 6.70 2.60 -10.46
C TYR A 401 6.90 2.17 -11.92
N PHE A 402 7.79 1.19 -12.12
CA PHE A 402 8.14 0.57 -13.38
C PHE A 402 8.76 1.54 -14.41
N HIS A 403 9.40 2.62 -13.97
CA HIS A 403 10.29 3.39 -14.86
C HIS A 403 11.59 2.63 -15.06
N SER A 404 12.15 2.73 -16.27
CA SER A 404 13.46 2.16 -16.56
C SER A 404 14.54 2.82 -15.71
N VAL A 405 15.48 2.02 -15.22
CA VAL A 405 16.57 2.45 -14.34
C VAL A 405 17.91 2.22 -15.01
N GLY A 406 18.66 3.31 -15.19
CA GLY A 406 20.00 3.29 -15.77
C GLY A 406 20.04 3.03 -17.29
N PRO A 407 21.23 3.16 -17.90
CA PRO A 407 21.40 2.96 -19.35
C PRO A 407 20.93 1.59 -19.85
N GLU A 408 21.13 0.54 -19.05
CA GLU A 408 20.69 -0.81 -19.34
C GLU A 408 19.16 -0.92 -19.35
N GLY A 409 18.48 -0.30 -18.39
CA GLY A 409 17.02 -0.24 -18.37
C GLY A 409 16.45 0.56 -19.53
N ASP A 410 17.09 1.68 -19.88
CA ASP A 410 16.68 2.52 -21.02
C ASP A 410 16.79 1.77 -22.35
N ALA A 411 17.84 0.95 -22.51
CA ALA A 411 18.05 0.11 -23.69
C ALA A 411 16.98 -0.99 -23.86
N LEU A 412 16.31 -1.40 -22.78
CA LEU A 412 15.20 -2.37 -22.81
C LEU A 412 13.85 -1.73 -23.20
N GLY A 413 13.79 -0.39 -23.32
CA GLY A 413 12.57 0.35 -23.61
C GLY A 413 11.70 0.60 -22.37
N GLU A 414 10.51 1.17 -22.59
CA GLU A 414 9.63 1.66 -21.52
C GLU A 414 9.20 0.54 -20.55
N GLY A 415 9.65 0.63 -19.28
CA GLY A 415 9.39 -0.38 -18.25
C GLY A 415 7.91 -0.68 -17.99
N ARG A 416 7.02 0.33 -18.04
CA ARG A 416 5.57 0.16 -17.87
C ARG A 416 4.92 -0.60 -19.02
N ALA A 417 5.37 -0.35 -20.25
CA ALA A 417 4.96 -1.11 -21.41
C ALA A 417 5.45 -2.55 -21.31
N ARG A 418 6.69 -2.78 -20.84
CA ARG A 418 7.21 -4.14 -20.57
C ARG A 418 6.37 -4.87 -19.52
N LEU A 419 6.10 -4.25 -18.36
CA LEU A 419 5.19 -4.78 -17.35
C LEU A 419 3.87 -5.25 -17.97
N CYS A 420 3.20 -4.37 -18.71
CA CYS A 420 1.86 -4.67 -19.21
C CYS A 420 1.89 -5.70 -20.34
N ASN A 421 2.76 -5.52 -21.34
CA ASN A 421 2.74 -6.33 -22.57
C ASN A 421 3.38 -7.71 -22.38
N ALA A 422 4.42 -7.83 -21.56
CA ALA A 422 5.15 -9.09 -21.40
C ALA A 422 4.69 -9.90 -20.17
N HIS A 423 4.01 -9.28 -19.20
CA HIS A 423 3.66 -9.96 -17.94
C HIS A 423 2.16 -9.93 -17.64
N LEU A 424 1.53 -8.74 -17.59
CA LEU A 424 0.12 -8.65 -17.20
C LEU A 424 -0.83 -9.18 -18.29
N LEU A 425 -0.72 -8.69 -19.52
CA LEU A 425 -1.62 -9.08 -20.62
C LEU A 425 -1.53 -10.57 -20.97
N PRO A 426 -0.35 -11.21 -21.05
CA PRO A 426 -0.26 -12.66 -21.26
C PRO A 426 -0.97 -13.43 -20.15
N TRP A 427 -0.69 -13.12 -18.88
CA TRP A 427 -1.31 -13.79 -17.74
C TRP A 427 -2.83 -13.64 -17.71
N LEU A 428 -3.34 -12.45 -18.04
CA LEU A 428 -4.78 -12.18 -18.14
C LEU A 428 -5.41 -12.99 -19.28
N ARG A 429 -4.81 -13.00 -20.47
CA ARG A 429 -5.37 -13.68 -21.67
C ARG A 429 -5.47 -15.19 -21.52
N GLU A 430 -4.57 -15.78 -20.74
CA GLU A 430 -4.63 -17.21 -20.41
C GLU A 430 -5.84 -17.58 -19.55
N ARG A 431 -6.41 -16.62 -18.78
CA ARG A 431 -7.39 -16.91 -17.71
C ARG A 431 -8.73 -16.24 -17.92
N TYR A 432 -8.74 -15.04 -18.51
CA TYR A 432 -9.87 -14.16 -18.56
C TYR A 432 -10.05 -13.63 -19.98
N GLN A 433 -11.22 -13.88 -20.54
CA GLN A 433 -11.63 -13.26 -21.78
C GLN A 433 -11.64 -11.73 -21.58
N ALA A 434 -11.02 -11.04 -22.55
CA ALA A 434 -11.06 -9.58 -22.64
C ALA A 434 -12.50 -9.12 -22.81
#